data_AF-A0A9P8UEK1-F1
#
_entry.id   AF-A0A9P8UEK1-F1
#
_cell.length_a   1.000
_cell.length_b   1.000
_cell.length_c   1.000
_cell.angle_alpha   90.00
_cell.angle_beta   90.00
_cell.angle_gamma   90.00
#
_symmetry.space_group_name_H-M   'P 1'
#
loop_
_entity.id
_entity.type
_entity.pdbx_description
1 polymer ?
#
loop_
_entity_poly.entity_id
_entity_poly.type
_entity_poly.pdbx_seq_one_letter_code
_entity_poly.pdbx_strand_id
1 'polypeptide(L)'
;MIPTLCLLLSVSLQAAGVFTSPSPALTQRPPEAQNGGSPAGISNRFFASLERLARLVDITYCVGTTGLGRPFECVSRCKDFPTLDLVTTWNTGVLMSDSCGYIAVDHGARLGGGGGGGRSSSEKPGQERQGAIIVAFRGTYSITNTVVDLSTIPQEYVPYPSPEDGGDKPPKEPEHKCDNCTVHMGFLASWKIAREDVLPILKPLVLRYPDYPVYLVGHSLGGAVAALAALEMKVILGWDNVVITTFGEPRAGNGGFVRYLDAVFDLKNNQTDPEDWAYRRLTHVDDPVPLLPLHEWGYRSHAGELYISKPDLAPSPEDIWPCAGDYDPKCIAGSDGEDLNPAHHDPLFGGKDIQDETHVAKRWGFPSRLKLWQLFFAHRDYFWRLGLCVPGGDPFDWGRDRYPNTGASRHDGTESEL
;
A
#
# COMPACT_ATOMS: atom_id res chain seq x y z
N MET A 1 -29.52 84.33 1.35
CA MET A 1 -29.70 84.51 -0.12
C MET A 1 -28.51 83.85 -0.79
N ILE A 2 -28.74 82.73 -1.50
CA ILE A 2 -27.75 82.13 -2.42
C ILE A 2 -27.71 83.05 -3.66
N PRO A 3 -26.59 83.16 -4.41
CA PRO A 3 -26.54 82.33 -5.60
C PRO A 3 -25.10 81.95 -6.11
N THR A 4 -25.03 80.76 -6.72
CA THR A 4 -24.35 80.39 -8.00
C THR A 4 -22.88 80.74 -8.26
N LEU A 5 -22.09 79.81 -8.82
CA LEU A 5 -21.91 79.70 -10.29
C LEU A 5 -21.06 78.47 -10.74
N CYS A 6 -21.53 77.85 -11.83
CA CYS A 6 -20.88 77.11 -12.92
C CYS A 6 -19.81 76.02 -12.70
N LEU A 7 -20.14 74.84 -13.26
CA LEU A 7 -19.26 73.73 -13.62
C LEU A 7 -18.84 73.84 -15.10
N LEU A 8 -17.56 73.70 -15.42
CA LEU A 8 -17.05 73.39 -16.77
C LEU A 8 -15.84 72.45 -16.68
N LEU A 9 -15.81 71.46 -17.58
CA LEU A 9 -14.76 70.45 -17.75
C LEU A 9 -13.41 71.03 -18.20
N SER A 10 -12.30 70.38 -17.79
CA SER A 10 -11.23 70.00 -18.73
C SER A 10 -10.25 68.98 -18.11
N VAL A 11 -9.85 68.04 -18.95
CA VAL A 11 -8.89 66.95 -18.72
C VAL A 11 -7.46 67.50 -18.76
N SER A 12 -6.59 67.02 -17.87
CA SER A 12 -5.14 67.13 -18.06
C SER A 12 -4.43 65.83 -17.65
N LEU A 13 -3.51 65.42 -18.53
CA LEU A 13 -2.73 64.20 -18.53
C LEU A 13 -1.37 64.51 -17.86
N GLN A 14 -0.96 63.78 -16.82
CA GLN A 14 0.45 63.75 -16.39
C GLN A 14 0.86 62.34 -15.96
N ALA A 15 1.97 61.88 -16.56
CA ALA A 15 2.67 60.64 -16.27
C ALA A 15 3.54 60.80 -15.01
N ALA A 16 3.49 59.81 -14.11
CA ALA A 16 4.38 59.72 -12.96
C ALA A 16 5.30 58.51 -13.11
N GLY A 17 6.61 58.76 -13.17
CA GLY A 17 7.65 57.74 -13.04
C GLY A 17 7.85 57.36 -11.58
N VAL A 18 8.06 56.07 -11.32
CA VAL A 18 8.34 55.53 -9.98
C VAL A 18 9.82 55.13 -9.90
N PHE A 19 10.54 55.74 -8.97
CA PHE A 19 11.89 55.37 -8.57
C PHE A 19 11.85 54.15 -7.64
N THR A 20 12.70 53.15 -7.91
CA THR A 20 12.90 51.97 -7.05
C THR A 20 14.18 52.10 -6.23
N SER A 21 14.09 51.84 -4.93
CA SER A 21 15.23 51.75 -4.00
C SER A 21 15.62 50.28 -3.80
N PRO A 22 16.91 49.90 -3.69
CA PRO A 22 17.33 48.52 -3.54
C PRO A 22 17.36 48.09 -2.07
N SER A 23 16.74 46.94 -1.75
CA SER A 23 16.89 46.24 -0.47
C SER A 23 18.04 45.21 -0.55
N PRO A 24 18.73 44.89 0.56
CA PRO A 24 19.96 44.12 0.53
C PRO A 24 19.71 42.63 0.30
N ALA A 25 20.54 42.03 -0.55
CA ALA A 25 20.51 40.62 -0.89
C ALA A 25 20.94 39.74 0.30
N LEU A 26 20.02 38.92 0.80
CA LEU A 26 20.36 37.72 1.56
C LEU A 26 20.74 36.63 0.55
N THR A 27 22.03 36.30 0.50
CA THR A 27 22.61 35.25 -0.33
C THR A 27 22.10 33.88 0.10
N GLN A 28 20.96 33.44 -0.44
CA GLN A 28 20.56 32.04 -0.38
C GLN A 28 21.35 31.27 -1.45
N ARG A 29 22.16 30.31 -1.01
CA ARG A 29 22.80 29.34 -1.90
C ARG A 29 21.69 28.56 -2.64
N PRO A 30 21.77 28.37 -3.95
CA PRO A 30 20.79 27.57 -4.67
C PRO A 30 20.82 26.13 -4.15
N PRO A 31 19.66 25.46 -4.02
CA PRO A 31 19.62 24.05 -3.69
C PRO A 31 20.40 23.29 -4.76
N GLU A 32 21.35 22.47 -4.31
CA GLU A 32 22.06 21.53 -5.19
C GLU A 32 21.03 20.73 -5.98
N ALA A 33 21.13 20.80 -7.30
CA ALA A 33 20.44 19.89 -8.19
C ALA A 33 20.79 18.47 -7.74
N GLN A 34 19.82 17.76 -7.15
CA GLN A 34 20.00 16.34 -6.89
C GLN A 34 20.15 15.66 -8.25
N ASN A 35 21.37 15.20 -8.50
CA ASN A 35 21.70 14.27 -9.57
C ASN A 35 20.59 13.23 -9.69
N GLY A 36 20.18 12.93 -10.92
CA GLY A 36 19.29 11.83 -11.26
C GLY A 36 19.91 10.47 -10.93
N GLY A 37 20.04 10.17 -9.64
CA GLY A 37 20.37 8.86 -9.13
C GLY A 37 19.17 7.93 -9.30
N SER A 38 19.43 6.67 -9.64
CA SER A 38 18.45 5.60 -9.51
C SER A 38 17.83 5.65 -8.09
N PRO A 39 16.53 5.36 -7.95
CA PRO A 39 15.91 5.25 -6.63
C PRO A 39 16.75 4.31 -5.76
N ALA A 40 17.04 4.71 -4.53
CA ALA A 40 17.73 3.84 -3.58
C ALA A 40 16.79 2.65 -3.29
N GLY A 41 17.27 1.43 -3.55
CA GLY A 41 16.55 0.20 -3.24
C GLY A 41 16.28 0.03 -1.75
N ILE A 42 15.55 -1.02 -1.39
CA ILE A 42 15.25 -1.34 0.02
C ILE A 42 16.30 -2.24 0.67
N SER A 43 16.29 -2.33 2.01
CA SER A 43 17.19 -3.26 2.72
C SER A 43 16.81 -4.72 2.51
N ASN A 44 17.79 -5.63 2.63
CA ASN A 44 17.55 -7.07 2.59
C ASN A 44 16.56 -7.56 3.65
N ARG A 45 16.55 -6.94 4.84
CA ARG A 45 15.65 -7.32 5.93
C ARG A 45 14.22 -6.94 5.59
N PHE A 46 14.03 -5.74 5.06
CA PHE A 46 12.70 -5.28 4.65
C PHE A 46 12.18 -6.06 3.45
N PHE A 47 13.04 -6.33 2.45
CA PHE A 47 12.73 -7.22 1.34
C PHE A 47 12.22 -8.58 1.83
N ALA A 48 12.95 -9.24 2.74
CA ALA A 48 12.53 -10.53 3.31
C ALA A 48 11.20 -10.44 4.06
N SER A 49 10.90 -9.31 4.71
CA SER A 49 9.62 -9.06 5.36
C SER A 49 8.46 -8.89 4.36
N LEU A 50 8.68 -8.16 3.26
CA LEU A 50 7.69 -8.02 2.19
C LEU A 50 7.44 -9.35 1.48
N GLU A 51 8.51 -10.08 1.18
CA GLU A 51 8.48 -11.45 0.69
C GLU A 51 7.61 -12.30 1.65
N ARG A 52 7.89 -12.25 2.95
CA ARG A 52 7.11 -12.97 3.96
C ARG A 52 5.61 -12.74 3.86
N LEU A 53 5.19 -11.49 3.72
CA LEU A 53 3.79 -11.09 3.66
C LEU A 53 3.14 -11.53 2.35
N ALA A 54 3.87 -11.50 1.23
CA ALA A 54 3.38 -12.02 -0.04
C ALA A 54 3.06 -13.53 0.03
N ARG A 55 3.77 -14.33 0.85
CA ARG A 55 3.50 -15.78 0.95
C ARG A 55 2.27 -16.03 1.81
N LEU A 56 2.12 -15.25 2.88
CA LEU A 56 0.93 -15.28 3.72
C LEU A 56 -0.32 -14.90 2.92
N VAL A 57 -0.25 -13.85 2.12
CA VAL A 57 -1.41 -13.46 1.30
C VAL A 57 -1.71 -14.50 0.22
N ASP A 58 -0.71 -15.17 -0.34
CA ASP A 58 -0.95 -16.28 -1.28
C ASP A 58 -1.73 -17.45 -0.65
N ILE A 59 -1.43 -17.78 0.62
CA ILE A 59 -2.13 -18.85 1.36
C ILE A 59 -3.64 -18.58 1.48
N THR A 60 -4.08 -17.32 1.42
CA THR A 60 -5.51 -16.99 1.44
C THR A 60 -6.28 -17.68 0.31
N TYR A 61 -5.64 -17.95 -0.84
CA TYR A 61 -6.24 -18.65 -1.98
C TYR A 61 -6.53 -20.14 -1.73
N CYS A 62 -5.98 -20.72 -0.65
CA CYS A 62 -6.32 -22.07 -0.17
C CYS A 62 -7.64 -22.11 0.61
N VAL A 63 -8.14 -20.96 1.09
CA VAL A 63 -9.40 -20.86 1.84
C VAL A 63 -10.57 -21.13 0.89
N GLY A 64 -11.44 -22.07 1.28
CA GLY A 64 -12.64 -22.46 0.53
C GLY A 64 -12.44 -23.49 -0.59
N THR A 65 -11.23 -23.68 -1.11
CA THR A 65 -10.94 -24.64 -2.19
C THR A 65 -10.33 -25.93 -1.69
N THR A 66 -9.02 -25.92 -1.42
CA THR A 66 -8.24 -27.09 -0.99
C THR A 66 -8.18 -27.22 0.53
N GLY A 67 -8.60 -26.19 1.26
CA GLY A 67 -8.64 -26.14 2.71
C GLY A 67 -7.38 -25.55 3.33
N LEU A 68 -7.60 -24.77 4.40
CA LEU A 68 -6.60 -24.30 5.34
C LEU A 68 -7.04 -24.76 6.73
N GLY A 69 -6.21 -25.56 7.39
CA GLY A 69 -6.54 -26.23 8.65
C GLY A 69 -5.60 -25.88 9.79
N ARG A 70 -6.00 -26.24 11.01
CA ARG A 70 -5.12 -26.14 12.20
C ARG A 70 -4.06 -27.26 12.18
N PRO A 71 -2.84 -27.03 12.73
CA PRO A 71 -2.36 -25.79 13.35
C PRO A 71 -2.13 -24.68 12.33
N PHE A 72 -1.49 -24.89 11.20
CA PHE A 72 -1.52 -23.98 10.03
C PHE A 72 -1.08 -24.82 8.83
N GLU A 73 -2.01 -25.60 8.29
CA GLU A 73 -1.75 -26.64 7.30
C GLU A 73 -2.55 -26.41 6.02
N CYS A 74 -1.86 -26.49 4.88
CA CYS A 74 -2.46 -26.39 3.55
C CYS A 74 -1.56 -27.08 2.53
N VAL A 75 -2.08 -27.32 1.33
CA VAL A 75 -1.30 -27.92 0.23
C VAL A 75 -0.21 -26.98 -0.29
N SER A 76 -0.36 -25.67 -0.14
CA SER A 76 0.61 -24.67 -0.59
C SER A 76 1.82 -24.58 0.36
N ARG A 77 2.14 -23.38 0.86
CA ARG A 77 3.37 -23.09 1.59
C ARG A 77 3.19 -22.90 3.09
N CYS A 78 2.10 -23.42 3.68
CA CYS A 78 1.89 -23.30 5.12
C CYS A 78 3.04 -23.91 5.96
N LYS A 79 3.74 -24.92 5.41
CA LYS A 79 4.96 -25.50 6.02
C LYS A 79 6.13 -24.53 6.19
N ASP A 80 6.14 -23.41 5.47
CA ASP A 80 7.17 -22.37 5.61
C ASP A 80 6.95 -21.53 6.89
N PHE A 81 5.80 -21.71 7.55
CA PHE A 81 5.32 -20.92 8.69
C PHE A 81 5.06 -21.77 9.93
N PRO A 82 6.07 -22.48 10.47
CA PRO A 82 5.89 -23.40 11.60
C PRO A 82 5.53 -22.71 12.93
N THR A 83 5.63 -21.38 12.99
CA THR A 83 5.30 -20.58 14.18
C THR A 83 3.87 -20.05 14.16
N LEU A 84 3.13 -20.26 13.07
CA LEU A 84 1.75 -19.78 12.92
C LEU A 84 0.76 -20.83 13.39
N ASP A 85 -0.24 -20.37 14.15
CA ASP A 85 -1.45 -21.10 14.50
C ASP A 85 -2.68 -20.41 13.91
N LEU A 86 -3.41 -21.12 13.06
CA LEU A 86 -4.69 -20.75 12.48
C LEU A 86 -5.75 -20.64 13.57
N VAL A 87 -6.32 -19.45 13.70
CA VAL A 87 -7.45 -19.21 14.59
C VAL A 87 -8.74 -19.58 13.89
N THR A 88 -8.99 -18.96 12.73
CA THR A 88 -10.20 -19.15 11.95
C THR A 88 -9.98 -18.78 10.48
N THR A 89 -10.89 -19.25 9.62
CA THR A 89 -11.04 -18.82 8.22
C THR A 89 -12.45 -18.28 8.03
N TRP A 90 -12.63 -17.31 7.14
CA TRP A 90 -13.96 -16.87 6.71
C TRP A 90 -14.09 -16.90 5.20
N ASN A 91 -15.34 -17.04 4.75
CA ASN A 91 -15.73 -17.00 3.35
C ASN A 91 -17.16 -16.49 3.30
N THR A 92 -17.33 -15.29 2.77
CA THR A 92 -18.62 -14.63 2.67
C THR A 92 -19.15 -14.83 1.24
N GLY A 93 -20.34 -15.42 1.11
CA GLY A 93 -21.08 -15.57 -0.17
C GLY A 93 -21.41 -17.00 -0.60
N VAL A 94 -22.61 -17.19 -1.18
CA VAL A 94 -23.13 -18.48 -1.72
C VAL A 94 -22.35 -18.95 -2.96
N LEU A 95 -21.56 -18.07 -3.56
CA LEU A 95 -20.75 -18.28 -4.78
C LEU A 95 -19.24 -18.02 -4.59
N MET A 96 -18.73 -17.96 -3.35
CA MET A 96 -17.31 -17.71 -3.04
C MET A 96 -16.76 -16.37 -3.57
N SER A 97 -17.62 -15.35 -3.67
CA SER A 97 -17.34 -14.06 -4.31
C SER A 97 -17.17 -12.87 -3.36
N ASP A 98 -17.56 -12.94 -2.08
CA ASP A 98 -17.89 -11.73 -1.31
C ASP A 98 -16.90 -11.37 -0.19
N SER A 99 -15.68 -11.92 -0.23
CA SER A 99 -14.52 -11.75 0.68
C SER A 99 -14.12 -13.08 1.35
N CYS A 100 -12.83 -13.39 1.35
CA CYS A 100 -12.28 -14.62 1.93
C CYS A 100 -10.98 -14.30 2.64
N GLY A 101 -10.66 -15.05 3.68
CA GLY A 101 -9.40 -14.87 4.38
C GLY A 101 -9.26 -15.73 5.61
N TYR A 102 -8.23 -15.43 6.40
CA TYR A 102 -7.96 -16.13 7.65
C TYR A 102 -7.35 -15.21 8.71
N ILE A 103 -7.51 -15.63 9.96
CA ILE A 103 -6.82 -15.07 11.12
C ILE A 103 -5.86 -16.14 11.65
N ALA A 104 -4.60 -15.77 11.83
CA ALA A 104 -3.58 -16.62 12.45
C ALA A 104 -2.79 -15.84 13.50
N VAL A 105 -2.23 -16.54 14.48
CA VAL A 105 -1.29 -15.97 15.45
C VAL A 105 0.09 -16.53 15.12
N ASP A 106 1.05 -15.64 14.85
CA ASP A 106 2.47 -15.99 14.78
C ASP A 106 3.06 -15.88 16.18
N HIS A 107 3.56 -16.98 16.71
CA HIS A 107 4.20 -17.02 18.02
C HIS A 107 5.67 -16.58 18.01
N GLY A 108 6.21 -16.24 16.84
CA GLY A 108 7.59 -15.84 16.63
C GLY A 108 8.55 -17.02 16.74
N ALA A 109 9.66 -16.96 16.00
CA ALA A 109 10.74 -17.92 16.16
C ALA A 109 11.44 -17.67 17.51
N ARG A 110 11.80 -18.73 18.24
CA ARG A 110 12.71 -18.60 19.38
C ARG A 110 14.08 -18.17 18.83
N LEU A 111 14.50 -16.95 19.14
CA LEU A 111 15.86 -16.46 18.89
C LEU A 111 16.87 -17.30 19.70
N GLY A 112 17.21 -18.51 19.25
CA GLY A 112 18.16 -19.39 19.94
C GLY A 112 18.03 -20.89 19.69
N GLY A 113 17.09 -21.36 18.88
CA GLY A 113 16.87 -22.80 18.63
C GLY A 113 17.71 -23.39 17.48
N GLY A 114 19.01 -23.10 17.41
CA GLY A 114 19.91 -23.82 16.50
C GLY A 114 20.09 -25.26 16.97
N GLY A 115 19.72 -26.23 16.14
CA GLY A 115 19.83 -27.65 16.43
C GLY A 115 21.26 -28.06 16.81
N GLY A 116 21.46 -28.36 18.08
CA GLY A 116 22.65 -29.00 18.62
C GLY A 116 22.26 -29.66 19.93
N GLY A 117 22.24 -31.00 19.94
CA GLY A 117 21.92 -31.78 21.13
C GLY A 117 22.87 -31.45 22.27
N GLY A 118 22.38 -30.71 23.27
CA GLY A 118 23.14 -30.36 24.46
C GLY A 118 22.18 -29.95 25.58
N ARG A 119 21.98 -30.84 26.55
CA ARG A 119 21.33 -30.53 27.83
C ARG A 119 22.15 -29.42 28.51
N SER A 120 21.64 -28.20 28.54
CA SER A 120 22.06 -27.21 29.53
C SER A 120 20.85 -26.37 29.96
N SER A 121 20.36 -26.74 31.13
CA SER A 121 19.46 -25.98 31.99
C SER A 121 20.07 -24.62 32.34
N SER A 122 19.46 -23.54 31.87
CA SER A 122 19.47 -22.19 32.47
C SER A 122 18.54 -21.31 31.63
N GLU A 123 17.24 -21.36 31.95
CA GLU A 123 16.26 -20.45 31.36
C GLU A 123 16.57 -19.01 31.80
N LYS A 124 16.90 -18.13 30.85
CA LYS A 124 16.86 -16.68 31.09
C LYS A 124 15.42 -16.21 30.84
N PRO A 125 14.73 -15.60 31.82
CA PRO A 125 13.50 -14.89 31.57
C PRO A 125 13.84 -13.61 30.77
N GLY A 126 13.19 -13.39 29.63
CA GLY A 126 13.30 -12.13 28.89
C GLY A 126 13.78 -12.20 27.43
N GLN A 127 13.86 -13.37 26.79
CA GLN A 127 13.90 -13.39 25.32
C GLN A 127 12.49 -13.16 24.78
N GLU A 128 12.19 -11.90 24.46
CA GLU A 128 10.95 -11.49 23.80
C GLU A 128 10.79 -12.26 22.48
N ARG A 129 9.75 -13.09 22.41
CA ARG A 129 9.28 -13.59 21.14
C ARG A 129 8.51 -12.45 20.49
N GLN A 130 9.02 -11.93 19.36
CA GLN A 130 8.27 -11.01 18.52
C GLN A 130 7.21 -11.83 17.77
N GLY A 131 6.05 -12.01 18.41
CA GLY A 131 4.88 -12.60 17.76
C GLY A 131 4.04 -11.54 17.07
N ALA A 132 2.99 -11.97 16.37
CA ALA A 132 2.06 -11.08 15.69
C ALA A 132 0.69 -11.72 15.50
N ILE A 133 -0.34 -10.92 15.28
CA ILE A 133 -1.64 -11.38 14.82
C ILE A 133 -1.73 -11.07 13.33
N ILE A 134 -2.00 -12.08 12.49
CA ILE A 134 -2.11 -11.94 11.04
C ILE A 134 -3.58 -12.02 10.64
N VAL A 135 -4.05 -11.02 9.89
CA VAL A 135 -5.38 -11.00 9.25
C VAL A 135 -5.17 -10.86 7.75
N ALA A 136 -5.38 -11.94 7.01
CA ALA A 136 -5.06 -11.98 5.58
C ALA A 136 -6.34 -12.01 4.74
N PHE A 137 -6.43 -11.12 3.75
CA PHE A 137 -7.56 -10.92 2.86
C PHE A 137 -7.21 -11.32 1.44
N ARG A 138 -8.07 -12.13 0.84
CA ARG A 138 -7.91 -12.65 -0.51
C ARG A 138 -8.53 -11.73 -1.56
N GLY A 139 -7.99 -11.76 -2.78
CA GLY A 139 -8.66 -11.25 -3.97
C GLY A 139 -9.70 -12.20 -4.57
N THR A 140 -10.53 -11.70 -5.50
CA THR A 140 -11.56 -12.49 -6.21
C THR A 140 -10.95 -13.64 -7.01
N TYR A 141 -11.68 -14.76 -7.20
CA TYR A 141 -11.28 -15.83 -8.15
C TYR A 141 -11.33 -15.36 -9.61
N SER A 142 -12.24 -14.45 -9.96
CA SER A 142 -12.41 -13.91 -11.31
C SER A 142 -11.82 -12.50 -11.42
N ILE A 143 -10.51 -12.39 -11.27
CA ILE A 143 -9.76 -11.13 -11.41
C ILE A 143 -10.11 -10.46 -12.74
N THR A 144 -10.24 -11.21 -13.83
CA THR A 144 -10.63 -10.68 -15.14
C THR A 144 -12.00 -10.01 -15.13
N ASN A 145 -13.03 -10.63 -14.53
CA ASN A 145 -14.35 -10.01 -14.45
C ASN A 145 -14.31 -8.77 -13.56
N THR A 146 -13.66 -8.87 -12.39
CA THR A 146 -13.50 -7.74 -11.48
C THR A 146 -12.83 -6.55 -12.17
N VAL A 147 -11.80 -6.79 -12.96
CA VAL A 147 -11.12 -5.70 -13.68
C VAL A 147 -11.95 -5.15 -14.83
N VAL A 148 -12.69 -5.99 -15.55
CA VAL A 148 -13.68 -5.49 -16.53
C VAL A 148 -14.69 -4.58 -15.84
N ASP A 149 -15.23 -4.97 -14.69
CA ASP A 149 -16.18 -4.15 -13.95
C ASP A 149 -15.54 -2.83 -13.48
N LEU A 150 -14.33 -2.88 -12.90
CA LEU A 150 -13.60 -1.70 -12.42
C LEU A 150 -13.11 -0.76 -13.54
N SER A 151 -12.97 -1.25 -14.77
CA SER A 151 -12.44 -0.48 -15.91
C SER A 151 -13.50 -0.05 -16.93
N THR A 152 -14.69 -0.67 -16.92
CA THR A 152 -15.75 -0.41 -17.91
C THR A 152 -17.06 0.11 -17.33
N ILE A 153 -17.32 -0.09 -16.03
CA ILE A 153 -18.55 0.34 -15.36
C ILE A 153 -18.20 1.36 -14.29
N PRO A 154 -18.70 2.62 -14.36
CA PRO A 154 -18.59 3.58 -13.27
C PRO A 154 -19.21 3.00 -12.00
N GLN A 155 -18.36 2.75 -11.01
CA GLN A 155 -18.76 2.09 -9.77
C GLN A 155 -19.40 3.08 -8.80
N GLU A 156 -20.44 2.64 -8.10
CA GLU A 156 -21.16 3.48 -7.15
C GLU A 156 -20.27 3.88 -5.96
N TYR A 157 -20.33 5.15 -5.60
CA TYR A 157 -19.68 5.72 -4.43
C TYR A 157 -20.65 5.81 -3.27
N VAL A 158 -20.21 5.39 -2.09
CA VAL A 158 -20.96 5.53 -0.84
C VAL A 158 -20.19 6.39 0.17
N PRO A 159 -20.88 7.19 1.01
CA PRO A 159 -20.21 7.98 2.04
C PRO A 159 -19.42 7.13 3.02
N TYR A 160 -18.28 7.65 3.47
CA TYR A 160 -17.43 7.03 4.50
C TYR A 160 -17.16 8.01 5.66
N PRO A 161 -17.32 7.61 6.93
CA PRO A 161 -17.92 6.35 7.39
C PRO A 161 -19.40 6.27 7.00
N SER A 162 -19.98 5.06 6.93
CA SER A 162 -21.34 4.91 6.43
C SER A 162 -22.36 5.44 7.46
N PRO A 163 -23.41 6.18 7.04
CA PRO A 163 -24.40 6.73 7.96
C PRO A 163 -25.14 5.68 8.80
N GLU A 164 -25.25 4.45 8.28
CA GLU A 164 -25.90 3.31 8.93
C GLU A 164 -25.01 2.62 9.96
N ASP A 165 -23.74 3.02 10.09
CA ASP A 165 -22.78 2.28 10.91
C ASP A 165 -23.08 2.36 12.41
N GLY A 166 -24.15 3.07 12.83
CA GLY A 166 -24.91 2.84 14.07
C GLY A 166 -24.11 2.78 15.37
N GLY A 167 -22.83 3.10 15.30
CA GLY A 167 -21.85 2.86 16.32
C GLY A 167 -22.04 3.90 17.39
N ASP A 168 -21.85 3.47 18.63
CA ASP A 168 -21.54 4.39 19.70
C ASP A 168 -20.53 5.41 19.18
N LYS A 169 -20.80 6.70 19.43
CA LYS A 169 -19.85 7.77 19.08
C LYS A 169 -18.44 7.29 19.47
N PRO A 170 -17.43 7.44 18.60
CA PRO A 170 -16.09 7.01 18.95
C PRO A 170 -15.75 7.56 20.34
N PRO A 171 -15.11 6.75 21.21
CA PRO A 171 -14.94 7.10 22.63
C PRO A 171 -14.18 8.42 22.84
N LYS A 172 -13.55 8.95 21.77
CA LYS A 172 -12.97 10.29 21.66
C LYS A 172 -13.40 10.92 20.33
N GLU A 173 -13.40 12.25 20.25
CA GLU A 173 -13.52 12.92 18.95
C GLU A 173 -12.40 12.41 18.03
N PRO A 174 -12.71 12.04 16.78
CA PRO A 174 -11.71 11.50 15.88
C PRO A 174 -10.72 12.61 15.54
N GLU A 175 -9.43 12.32 15.75
CA GLU A 175 -8.31 13.23 15.46
C GLU A 175 -8.32 13.69 13.99
N HIS A 176 -8.72 12.78 13.11
CA HIS A 176 -8.92 13.05 11.69
C HIS A 176 -10.42 13.00 11.35
N LYS A 177 -10.93 14.03 10.66
CA LYS A 177 -12.30 14.05 10.13
C LYS A 177 -12.29 13.69 8.65
N CYS A 178 -13.24 12.86 8.24
CA CYS A 178 -13.39 12.46 6.85
C CYS A 178 -14.33 13.42 6.13
N ASP A 179 -13.77 14.43 5.46
CA ASP A 179 -14.54 15.44 4.74
C ASP A 179 -14.72 15.07 3.27
N ASN A 180 -15.98 15.00 2.82
CA ASN A 180 -16.36 14.60 1.45
C ASN A 180 -15.73 13.24 1.05
N CYS A 181 -15.71 12.30 1.99
CA CYS A 181 -15.16 10.98 1.75
C CYS A 181 -16.19 10.06 1.13
N THR A 182 -15.84 9.50 -0.03
CA THR A 182 -16.61 8.43 -0.65
C THR A 182 -15.70 7.29 -1.04
N VAL A 183 -16.21 6.07 -0.89
CA VAL A 183 -15.50 4.82 -1.19
C VAL A 183 -16.29 3.98 -2.18
N HIS A 184 -15.62 3.06 -2.84
CA HIS A 184 -16.24 2.08 -3.72
C HIS A 184 -17.27 1.23 -2.95
N MET A 185 -18.53 1.23 -3.37
CA MET A 185 -19.63 0.52 -2.71
C MET A 185 -19.30 -0.95 -2.45
N GLY A 186 -18.80 -1.66 -3.48
CA GLY A 186 -18.44 -3.08 -3.37
C GLY A 186 -17.37 -3.37 -2.32
N PHE A 187 -16.33 -2.54 -2.20
CA PHE A 187 -15.25 -2.77 -1.23
C PHE A 187 -15.77 -2.56 0.20
N LEU A 188 -16.59 -1.52 0.40
CA LEU A 188 -17.22 -1.28 1.70
C LEU A 188 -18.21 -2.39 2.06
N ALA A 189 -19.02 -2.86 1.11
CA ALA A 189 -19.94 -3.97 1.33
C ALA A 189 -19.17 -5.26 1.70
N SER A 190 -18.11 -5.60 0.98
CA SER A 190 -17.26 -6.75 1.29
C SER A 190 -16.65 -6.66 2.70
N TRP A 191 -16.16 -5.48 3.10
CA TRP A 191 -15.68 -5.29 4.47
C TRP A 191 -16.81 -5.41 5.50
N LYS A 192 -17.97 -4.79 5.25
CA LYS A 192 -19.15 -4.86 6.14
C LYS A 192 -19.67 -6.28 6.35
N ILE A 193 -19.56 -7.15 5.37
CA ILE A 193 -19.93 -8.56 5.53
C ILE A 193 -18.82 -9.30 6.29
N ALA A 194 -17.55 -9.12 5.91
CA ALA A 194 -16.42 -9.80 6.55
C ALA A 194 -16.21 -9.41 8.03
N ARG A 195 -16.49 -8.15 8.41
CA ARG A 195 -16.29 -7.65 9.78
C ARG A 195 -17.12 -8.40 10.82
N GLU A 196 -18.27 -8.96 10.44
CA GLU A 196 -19.14 -9.75 11.32
C GLU A 196 -18.47 -11.07 11.74
N ASP A 197 -17.60 -11.63 10.90
CA ASP A 197 -16.80 -12.81 11.24
C ASP A 197 -15.44 -12.45 11.85
N VAL A 198 -14.82 -11.36 11.37
CA VAL A 198 -13.46 -10.97 11.74
C VAL A 198 -13.39 -10.31 13.11
N LEU A 199 -14.21 -9.29 13.39
CA LEU A 199 -14.07 -8.48 14.60
C LEU A 199 -14.38 -9.23 15.90
N PRO A 200 -15.40 -10.12 15.98
CA PRO A 200 -15.67 -10.89 17.19
C PRO A 200 -14.53 -11.83 17.61
N ILE A 201 -13.74 -12.29 16.64
CA ILE A 201 -12.58 -13.15 16.89
C ILE A 201 -11.32 -12.32 17.17
N LEU A 202 -11.13 -11.23 16.43
CA LEU A 202 -9.92 -10.41 16.53
C LEU A 202 -9.84 -9.62 17.84
N LYS A 203 -10.96 -9.05 18.32
CA LYS A 203 -10.99 -8.26 19.57
C LYS A 203 -10.46 -9.05 20.78
N PRO A 204 -10.93 -10.29 21.07
CA PRO A 204 -10.36 -11.11 22.14
C PRO A 204 -8.89 -11.50 21.95
N LEU A 205 -8.43 -11.67 20.70
CA LEU A 205 -7.02 -11.97 20.42
C LEU A 205 -6.11 -10.80 20.78
N VAL A 206 -6.48 -9.58 20.39
CA VAL A 206 -5.74 -8.37 20.74
C VAL A 206 -5.67 -8.19 22.26
N LEU A 207 -6.76 -8.46 22.99
CA LEU A 207 -6.74 -8.44 24.46
C LEU A 207 -5.84 -9.52 25.07
N ARG A 208 -5.71 -10.67 24.40
CA ARG A 208 -4.85 -11.78 24.85
C ARG A 208 -3.37 -11.52 24.57
N TYR A 209 -3.07 -10.80 23.49
CA TYR A 209 -1.71 -10.49 23.04
C TYR A 209 -1.55 -8.98 22.86
N PRO A 210 -1.55 -8.19 23.96
CA PRO A 210 -1.56 -6.73 23.87
C PRO A 210 -0.29 -6.14 23.23
N ASP A 211 0.83 -6.87 23.30
CA ASP A 211 2.11 -6.44 22.73
C ASP A 211 2.30 -6.88 21.26
N TYR A 212 1.37 -7.67 20.71
CA TYR A 212 1.50 -8.18 19.34
C TYR A 212 0.99 -7.14 18.33
N PRO A 213 1.76 -6.80 17.29
CA PRO A 213 1.24 -6.06 16.15
C PRO A 213 0.15 -6.84 15.44
N VAL A 214 -0.87 -6.13 14.97
CA VAL A 214 -1.89 -6.67 14.07
C VAL A 214 -1.45 -6.37 12.64
N TYR A 215 -0.99 -7.39 11.91
CA TYR A 215 -0.70 -7.30 10.49
C TYR A 215 -1.94 -7.59 9.66
N LEU A 216 -2.38 -6.62 8.87
CA LEU A 216 -3.33 -6.83 7.80
C LEU A 216 -2.58 -7.03 6.49
N VAL A 217 -2.92 -8.08 5.75
CA VAL A 217 -2.29 -8.35 4.45
C VAL A 217 -3.37 -8.59 3.42
N GLY A 218 -3.30 -7.93 2.26
CA GLY A 218 -4.33 -8.04 1.23
C GLY A 218 -3.76 -8.05 -0.17
N HIS A 219 -4.30 -8.89 -1.05
CA HIS A 219 -3.92 -8.91 -2.46
C HIS A 219 -5.11 -8.60 -3.36
N SER A 220 -4.90 -7.83 -4.43
CA SER A 220 -5.95 -7.44 -5.38
C SER A 220 -7.11 -6.76 -4.64
N LEU A 221 -8.36 -7.18 -4.90
CA LEU A 221 -9.55 -6.74 -4.14
C LEU A 221 -9.38 -6.84 -2.61
N GLY A 222 -8.68 -7.88 -2.14
CA GLY A 222 -8.40 -8.07 -0.71
C GLY A 222 -7.55 -6.94 -0.13
N GLY A 223 -6.75 -6.26 -0.94
CA GLY A 223 -6.02 -5.05 -0.55
C GLY A 223 -6.97 -3.91 -0.16
N ALA A 224 -7.97 -3.62 -1.00
CA ALA A 224 -8.94 -2.56 -0.71
C ALA A 224 -9.83 -2.90 0.51
N VAL A 225 -10.18 -4.17 0.70
CA VAL A 225 -10.90 -4.63 1.90
C VAL A 225 -10.02 -4.50 3.14
N ALA A 226 -8.74 -4.87 3.05
CA ALA A 226 -7.77 -4.69 4.13
C ALA A 226 -7.60 -3.21 4.49
N ALA A 227 -7.58 -2.30 3.51
CA ALA A 227 -7.50 -0.85 3.72
C ALA A 227 -8.63 -0.34 4.62
N LEU A 228 -9.87 -0.71 4.30
CA LEU A 228 -11.06 -0.33 5.06
C LEU A 228 -11.08 -0.96 6.44
N ALA A 229 -10.62 -2.21 6.55
CA ALA A 229 -10.47 -2.90 7.83
C ALA A 229 -9.44 -2.22 8.73
N ALA A 230 -8.29 -1.81 8.19
CA ALA A 230 -7.24 -1.12 8.93
C ALA A 230 -7.71 0.25 9.44
N LEU A 231 -8.44 1.01 8.62
CA LEU A 231 -9.05 2.27 9.04
C LEU A 231 -10.04 2.05 10.20
N GLU A 232 -10.90 1.04 10.15
CA GLU A 232 -11.80 0.73 11.26
C GLU A 232 -11.05 0.36 12.54
N MET A 233 -10.01 -0.49 12.42
CA MET A 233 -9.19 -0.88 13.58
C MET A 233 -8.48 0.33 14.20
N LYS A 234 -7.92 1.22 13.38
CA LYS A 234 -7.17 2.37 13.87
C LYS A 234 -8.07 3.49 14.40
N VAL A 235 -9.11 3.86 13.66
CA VAL A 235 -9.95 5.04 13.97
C VAL A 235 -11.09 4.70 14.91
N ILE A 236 -11.81 3.59 14.68
CA ILE A 236 -13.03 3.25 15.42
C ILE A 236 -12.66 2.45 16.68
N LEU A 237 -11.78 1.44 16.53
CA LEU A 237 -11.36 0.60 17.65
C LEU A 237 -10.18 1.18 18.45
N GLY A 238 -9.48 2.18 17.90
CA GLY A 238 -8.37 2.87 18.57
C GLY A 238 -7.13 2.01 18.75
N TRP A 239 -6.83 1.13 17.79
CA TRP A 239 -5.63 0.29 17.82
C TRP A 239 -4.45 0.98 17.16
N ASP A 240 -3.41 1.26 17.93
CA ASP A 240 -2.21 1.97 17.45
C ASP A 240 -1.21 1.04 16.75
N ASN A 241 -1.13 -0.23 17.16
CA ASN A 241 -0.16 -1.21 16.65
C ASN A 241 -0.74 -2.04 15.48
N VAL A 242 -1.20 -1.32 14.46
CA VAL A 242 -1.78 -1.89 13.23
C VAL A 242 -0.86 -1.58 12.06
N VAL A 243 -0.43 -2.63 11.35
CA VAL A 243 0.40 -2.51 10.15
C VAL A 243 -0.30 -3.20 8.99
N ILE A 244 -0.48 -2.49 7.88
CA ILE A 244 -1.10 -3.02 6.68
C ILE A 244 -0.10 -3.08 5.54
N THR A 245 -0.10 -4.20 4.82
CA THR A 245 0.66 -4.37 3.58
C THR A 245 -0.23 -4.96 2.50
N THR A 246 -0.38 -4.23 1.40
CA THR A 246 -1.22 -4.65 0.28
C THR A 246 -0.39 -4.89 -0.98
N PHE A 247 -0.84 -5.80 -1.83
CA PHE A 247 -0.21 -6.18 -3.09
C PHE A 247 -1.23 -6.00 -4.22
N GLY A 248 -0.97 -5.09 -5.16
CA GLY A 248 -1.89 -4.86 -6.28
C GLY A 248 -3.22 -4.26 -5.84
N GLU A 249 -3.20 -3.43 -4.79
CA GLU A 249 -4.41 -2.79 -4.25
C GLU A 249 -5.01 -1.81 -5.26
N PRO A 250 -6.30 -1.94 -5.64
CA PRO A 250 -7.00 -0.95 -6.45
C PRO A 250 -7.32 0.32 -5.65
N ARG A 251 -7.55 1.42 -6.36
CA ARG A 251 -8.01 2.70 -5.78
C ARG A 251 -9.35 2.50 -5.05
N ALA A 252 -9.35 2.72 -3.74
CA ALA A 252 -10.52 2.40 -2.90
C ALA A 252 -11.58 3.51 -2.81
N GLY A 253 -11.23 4.76 -3.12
CA GLY A 253 -12.14 5.89 -2.97
C GLY A 253 -11.70 7.18 -3.65
N ASN A 254 -12.42 8.25 -3.35
CA ASN A 254 -12.18 9.57 -3.92
C ASN A 254 -11.02 10.30 -3.24
N GLY A 255 -10.68 11.50 -3.73
CA GLY A 255 -9.61 12.31 -3.13
C GLY A 255 -9.86 12.73 -1.67
N GLY A 256 -11.13 12.83 -1.23
CA GLY A 256 -11.46 13.08 0.19
C GLY A 256 -11.05 11.91 1.07
N PHE A 257 -11.42 10.70 0.65
CA PHE A 257 -11.04 9.46 1.32
C PHE A 257 -9.52 9.25 1.34
N VAL A 258 -8.82 9.50 0.22
CA VAL A 258 -7.36 9.36 0.16
C VAL A 258 -6.67 10.30 1.16
N ARG A 259 -7.02 11.59 1.17
CA ARG A 259 -6.43 12.55 2.12
C ARG A 259 -6.67 12.13 3.58
N TYR A 260 -7.84 11.57 3.86
CA TYR A 260 -8.16 11.06 5.18
C TYR A 260 -7.30 9.86 5.55
N LEU A 261 -7.16 8.88 4.64
CA LEU A 261 -6.32 7.70 4.84
C LEU A 261 -4.85 8.10 5.06
N ASP A 262 -4.31 8.98 4.21
CA ASP A 262 -2.94 9.48 4.33
C ASP A 262 -2.69 10.14 5.70
N ALA A 263 -3.67 10.89 6.20
CA ALA A 263 -3.58 11.53 7.52
C ALA A 263 -3.59 10.51 8.66
N VAL A 264 -4.50 9.53 8.63
CA VAL A 264 -4.61 8.48 9.66
C VAL A 264 -3.35 7.61 9.76
N PHE A 265 -2.65 7.39 8.65
CA PHE A 265 -1.44 6.56 8.59
C PHE A 265 -0.13 7.36 8.47
N ASP A 266 -0.18 8.69 8.55
CA ASP A 266 0.98 9.59 8.43
C ASP A 266 1.82 9.38 7.15
N LEU A 267 1.16 9.14 6.02
CA LEU A 267 1.82 8.70 4.77
C LEU A 267 2.50 9.83 3.98
N LYS A 268 2.34 11.08 4.42
CA LYS A 268 2.99 12.26 3.80
C LYS A 268 4.21 12.73 4.58
N ASN A 269 4.56 12.04 5.66
CA ASN A 269 5.73 12.34 6.45
C ASN A 269 6.99 11.77 5.80
N ASN A 270 7.74 12.63 5.12
CA ASN A 270 8.97 12.25 4.42
C ASN A 270 10.17 11.97 5.36
N GLN A 271 9.97 11.96 6.68
CA GLN A 271 11.03 11.72 7.67
C GLN A 271 11.05 10.28 8.20
N THR A 272 10.05 9.47 7.87
CA THR A 272 9.97 8.07 8.31
C THR A 272 10.60 7.15 7.27
N ASP A 273 11.44 6.23 7.75
CA ASP A 273 11.99 5.18 6.89
C ASP A 273 10.83 4.30 6.36
N PRO A 274 10.85 3.85 5.09
CA PRO A 274 9.78 3.03 4.52
C PRO A 274 9.51 1.73 5.28
N GLU A 275 10.52 1.23 6.00
CA GLU A 275 10.42 0.03 6.85
C GLU A 275 9.54 0.25 8.09
N ASP A 276 9.32 1.51 8.49
CA ASP A 276 8.54 1.90 9.67
C ASP A 276 7.12 2.36 9.30
N TRP A 277 6.80 2.46 8.01
CA TRP A 277 5.45 2.83 7.57
C TRP A 277 4.42 1.82 8.07
N ALA A 278 3.33 2.34 8.65
CA ALA A 278 2.19 1.55 9.09
C ALA A 278 1.29 1.09 7.92
N TYR A 279 1.33 1.80 6.78
CA TYR A 279 0.64 1.40 5.55
C TYR A 279 1.65 1.26 4.41
N ARG A 280 1.69 0.09 3.77
CA ARG A 280 2.57 -0.21 2.64
C ARG A 280 1.75 -0.74 1.47
N ARG A 281 1.73 -0.01 0.35
CA ARG A 281 1.04 -0.41 -0.87
C ARG A 281 2.04 -0.86 -1.92
N LEU A 282 2.15 -2.16 -2.16
CA LEU A 282 3.06 -2.68 -3.18
C LEU A 282 2.39 -2.68 -4.55
N THR A 283 3.11 -2.12 -5.51
CA THR A 283 2.74 -2.09 -6.92
C THR A 283 3.81 -2.79 -7.75
N HIS A 284 3.41 -3.43 -8.84
CA HIS A 284 4.33 -4.08 -9.76
C HIS A 284 4.23 -3.39 -11.12
N VAL A 285 5.36 -3.21 -11.79
CA VAL A 285 5.41 -2.68 -13.15
C VAL A 285 4.40 -3.42 -14.04
N ASP A 286 3.68 -2.69 -14.87
CA ASP A 286 2.64 -3.22 -15.76
C ASP A 286 1.37 -3.80 -15.08
N ASP A 287 1.25 -3.80 -13.76
CA ASP A 287 0.00 -4.18 -13.09
C ASP A 287 -1.09 -3.12 -13.35
N PRO A 288 -2.20 -3.46 -14.04
CA PRO A 288 -3.31 -2.52 -14.26
C PRO A 288 -4.12 -2.22 -12.99
N VAL A 289 -4.17 -3.10 -12.00
CA VAL A 289 -5.16 -3.03 -10.91
C VAL A 289 -4.96 -1.82 -9.99
N PRO A 290 -3.72 -1.43 -9.60
CA PRO A 290 -3.50 -0.21 -8.81
C PRO A 290 -3.90 1.09 -9.48
N LEU A 291 -4.17 1.05 -10.79
CA LEU A 291 -4.63 2.17 -11.60
C LEU A 291 -6.16 2.17 -11.79
N LEU A 292 -6.86 1.23 -11.16
CA LEU A 292 -8.30 1.06 -11.26
C LEU A 292 -8.99 1.22 -9.89
N PRO A 293 -10.25 1.69 -9.85
CA PRO A 293 -10.98 2.28 -10.97
C PRO A 293 -10.35 3.59 -11.47
N LEU A 294 -10.84 4.08 -12.61
CA LEU A 294 -10.20 5.17 -13.35
C LEU A 294 -10.21 6.52 -12.60
N HIS A 295 -9.15 7.31 -12.83
CA HIS A 295 -9.02 8.65 -12.24
C HIS A 295 -10.13 9.59 -12.74
N GLU A 296 -10.53 9.41 -13.99
CA GLU A 296 -11.62 10.11 -14.69
C GLU A 296 -12.97 9.90 -14.00
N TRP A 297 -13.11 8.84 -13.20
CA TRP A 297 -14.29 8.58 -12.37
C TRP A 297 -14.14 9.07 -10.93
N GLY A 298 -13.12 9.89 -10.67
CA GLY A 298 -12.89 10.53 -9.36
C GLY A 298 -12.09 9.69 -8.36
N TYR A 299 -11.65 8.48 -8.74
CA TYR A 299 -10.85 7.62 -7.87
C TYR A 299 -9.41 8.12 -7.80
N ARG A 300 -8.78 7.98 -6.64
CA ARG A 300 -7.39 8.40 -6.43
C ARG A 300 -6.61 7.29 -5.72
N SER A 301 -5.33 7.20 -6.02
CA SER A 301 -4.38 6.37 -5.27
C SER A 301 -3.94 7.14 -4.03
N HIS A 302 -3.65 6.44 -2.94
CA HIS A 302 -3.09 7.02 -1.72
C HIS A 302 -1.55 6.84 -1.68
N ALA A 303 -0.89 7.54 -0.77
CA ALA A 303 0.56 7.49 -0.57
C ALA A 303 1.03 6.15 0.05
N GLY A 304 2.32 6.02 0.36
CA GLY A 304 2.89 4.79 0.94
C GLY A 304 3.17 3.68 -0.08
N GLU A 305 3.40 4.05 -1.35
CA GLU A 305 3.70 3.10 -2.41
C GLU A 305 5.16 2.60 -2.36
N LEU A 306 5.31 1.28 -2.51
CA LEU A 306 6.58 0.60 -2.77
C LEU A 306 6.48 -0.05 -4.16
N TYR A 307 7.24 0.46 -5.12
CA TYR A 307 7.13 0.08 -6.51
C TYR A 307 8.17 -0.97 -6.88
N ILE A 308 7.72 -2.11 -7.40
CA ILE A 308 8.55 -3.18 -7.96
C ILE A 308 8.71 -2.90 -9.44
N SER A 309 9.92 -2.54 -9.83
CA SER A 309 10.24 -2.08 -11.18
C SER A 309 10.66 -3.19 -12.14
N LYS A 310 11.14 -4.32 -11.61
CA LYS A 310 11.55 -5.46 -12.41
C LYS A 310 10.32 -6.25 -12.86
N PRO A 311 10.11 -6.45 -14.17
CA PRO A 311 8.96 -7.20 -14.67
C PRO A 311 9.01 -8.70 -14.36
N ASP A 312 10.21 -9.27 -14.27
CA ASP A 312 10.41 -10.71 -14.13
C ASP A 312 10.59 -11.14 -12.66
N LEU A 313 10.01 -12.29 -12.33
CA LEU A 313 10.21 -12.92 -11.02
C LEU A 313 11.61 -13.57 -10.90
N ALA A 314 12.26 -13.52 -9.73
CA ALA A 314 11.93 -12.71 -8.56
C ALA A 314 12.64 -11.34 -8.64
N PRO A 315 12.05 -10.28 -8.06
CA PRO A 315 12.75 -9.03 -7.81
C PRO A 315 13.89 -9.22 -6.81
N SER A 316 14.84 -8.28 -6.87
CA SER A 316 15.92 -8.10 -5.90
C SER A 316 15.66 -6.83 -5.10
N PRO A 317 16.31 -6.61 -3.94
CA PRO A 317 16.09 -5.41 -3.13
C PRO A 317 16.30 -4.08 -3.86
N GLU A 318 17.22 -4.03 -4.82
CA GLU A 318 17.47 -2.89 -5.70
C GLU A 318 16.34 -2.59 -6.70
N ASP A 319 15.48 -3.57 -6.98
CA ASP A 319 14.37 -3.43 -7.93
C ASP A 319 13.14 -2.76 -7.29
N ILE A 320 13.18 -2.51 -5.98
CA ILE A 320 12.04 -2.01 -5.18
C ILE A 320 12.41 -0.70 -4.51
N TRP A 321 11.58 0.33 -4.67
CA TRP A 321 11.80 1.63 -4.02
C TRP A 321 10.50 2.30 -3.57
N PRO A 322 10.58 3.20 -2.56
CA PRO A 322 9.45 4.03 -2.13
C PRO A 322 9.13 5.12 -3.15
N CYS A 323 7.84 5.44 -3.31
CA CYS A 323 7.35 6.49 -4.19
C CYS A 323 6.87 7.72 -3.42
N ALA A 324 6.96 8.89 -4.05
CA ALA A 324 6.59 10.14 -3.41
C ALA A 324 5.07 10.41 -3.48
N GLY A 325 4.43 10.51 -2.30
CA GLY A 325 3.04 10.94 -2.18
C GLY A 325 2.04 10.08 -2.95
N ASP A 326 0.93 10.69 -3.32
CA ASP A 326 -0.25 10.02 -3.90
C ASP A 326 -0.06 9.76 -5.42
N TYR A 327 0.93 10.41 -6.04
CA TYR A 327 1.24 10.34 -7.47
C TYR A 327 2.73 10.55 -7.70
N ASP A 328 3.41 9.51 -8.18
CA ASP A 328 4.82 9.57 -8.59
C ASP A 328 4.97 9.05 -10.04
N PRO A 329 5.36 9.89 -11.01
CA PRO A 329 5.53 9.46 -12.39
C PRO A 329 6.69 8.48 -12.61
N LYS A 330 7.56 8.26 -11.61
CA LYS A 330 8.62 7.23 -11.65
C LYS A 330 8.12 5.85 -11.20
N CYS A 331 6.88 5.76 -10.70
CA CYS A 331 6.26 4.55 -10.19
C CYS A 331 5.04 4.14 -11.04
N ILE A 332 4.04 3.48 -10.45
CA ILE A 332 2.91 2.94 -11.22
C ILE A 332 2.13 4.04 -11.95
N ALA A 333 2.01 5.23 -11.34
CA ALA A 333 1.27 6.36 -11.89
C ALA A 333 1.84 6.85 -13.24
N GLY A 334 3.17 6.73 -13.45
CA GLY A 334 3.79 7.05 -14.73
C GLY A 334 3.31 6.20 -15.90
N SER A 335 2.71 5.04 -15.60
CA SER A 335 2.18 4.10 -16.60
C SER A 335 0.66 4.18 -16.80
N ASP A 336 -0.03 5.12 -16.14
CA ASP A 336 -1.47 5.34 -16.24
C ASP A 336 -1.91 5.87 -17.63
N GLY A 337 -0.94 6.36 -18.42
CA GLY A 337 -1.18 6.88 -19.76
C GLY A 337 -1.72 8.32 -19.76
N GLU A 338 -1.47 9.08 -18.70
CA GLU A 338 -1.69 10.53 -18.72
C GLU A 338 -0.67 11.20 -19.63
N ASP A 339 -1.16 11.69 -20.77
CA ASP A 339 -0.50 12.78 -21.48
C ASP A 339 -0.50 14.01 -20.60
N LEU A 340 0.65 14.70 -20.59
CA LEU A 340 0.89 16.02 -20.01
C LEU A 340 -0.20 17.00 -20.49
N ASN A 341 -1.33 17.09 -19.80
CA ASN A 341 -2.27 18.17 -19.99
C ASN A 341 -1.90 19.27 -18.99
N PRO A 342 -1.35 20.42 -19.42
CA PRO A 342 -0.85 21.46 -18.51
C PRO A 342 -1.93 22.14 -17.66
N ALA A 343 -3.20 21.75 -17.81
CA ALA A 343 -4.36 22.41 -17.22
C ALA A 343 -4.72 21.92 -15.80
N HIS A 344 -4.02 20.91 -15.25
CA HIS A 344 -4.27 20.40 -13.89
C HIS A 344 -3.15 20.70 -12.88
N HIS A 345 -2.23 21.62 -13.21
CA HIS A 345 -1.34 22.18 -12.20
C HIS A 345 -2.14 23.03 -11.20
N ASP A 346 -2.13 22.59 -9.94
CA ASP A 346 -2.43 23.42 -8.78
C ASP A 346 -1.65 24.75 -8.89
N PRO A 347 -2.26 25.94 -8.79
CA PRO A 347 -1.63 27.22 -9.17
C PRO A 347 -0.47 27.70 -8.27
N LEU A 348 0.02 26.87 -7.35
CA LEU A 348 0.94 27.30 -6.30
C LEU A 348 2.43 27.25 -6.68
N PHE A 349 2.82 26.63 -7.80
CA PHE A 349 4.23 26.55 -8.22
C PHE A 349 4.41 26.68 -9.74
N GLY A 350 4.41 27.92 -10.25
CA GLY A 350 4.75 28.22 -11.65
C GLY A 350 6.24 28.45 -11.85
N GLY A 351 6.92 27.51 -12.51
CA GLY A 351 8.33 27.61 -12.93
C GLY A 351 8.49 27.39 -14.43
N LYS A 352 9.19 28.34 -15.08
CA LYS A 352 9.37 28.55 -16.52
C LYS A 352 9.81 27.35 -17.37
N ASP A 353 9.26 27.32 -18.59
CA ASP A 353 9.65 26.52 -19.75
C ASP A 353 11.16 26.59 -20.06
N ILE A 354 11.78 25.43 -20.28
CA ILE A 354 13.00 25.27 -21.06
C ILE A 354 12.82 24.07 -21.99
N GLN A 355 12.99 24.34 -23.29
CA GLN A 355 12.98 23.41 -24.40
C GLN A 355 14.03 22.30 -24.20
N ASP A 356 13.61 21.04 -24.18
CA ASP A 356 14.50 19.91 -24.41
C ASP A 356 13.80 18.85 -25.28
N GLU A 357 14.02 18.96 -26.58
CA GLU A 357 13.47 18.09 -27.63
C GLU A 357 14.14 16.69 -27.70
N THR A 358 14.94 16.29 -26.70
CA THR A 358 15.68 15.01 -26.76
C THR A 358 15.12 13.87 -25.90
N HIS A 359 14.02 14.08 -25.18
CA HIS A 359 13.38 13.07 -24.32
C HIS A 359 12.05 12.48 -24.84
N VAL A 360 11.62 12.83 -26.05
CA VAL A 360 10.31 12.41 -26.60
C VAL A 360 10.31 10.96 -27.14
N ALA A 361 11.47 10.35 -27.35
CA ALA A 361 11.59 9.05 -28.03
C ALA A 361 11.46 7.78 -27.16
N LYS A 362 11.13 7.87 -25.86
CA LYS A 362 11.00 6.68 -24.97
C LYS A 362 9.61 6.45 -24.36
N ARG A 363 8.59 7.23 -24.74
CA ARG A 363 7.26 7.23 -24.10
C ARG A 363 6.13 6.62 -24.95
N TRP A 364 6.44 5.58 -25.74
CA TRP A 364 5.46 4.82 -26.54
C TRP A 364 5.18 3.43 -25.94
N GLY A 365 5.11 3.33 -24.61
CA GLY A 365 4.58 2.15 -23.94
C GLY A 365 3.05 2.20 -23.89
N PHE A 366 2.37 1.09 -24.20
CA PHE A 366 0.93 0.97 -24.02
C PHE A 366 0.58 1.16 -22.52
N PRO A 367 -0.42 1.99 -22.13
CA PRO A 367 -0.74 2.24 -20.73
C PRO A 367 -1.01 0.96 -19.94
N SER A 368 -0.45 0.83 -18.73
CA SER A 368 -0.57 -0.40 -17.93
C SER A 368 -2.02 -0.75 -17.64
N ARG A 369 -2.87 0.24 -17.35
CA ARG A 369 -4.32 0.06 -17.13
C ARG A 369 -5.05 -0.65 -18.29
N LEU A 370 -4.51 -0.58 -19.51
CA LEU A 370 -5.10 -1.21 -20.69
C LEU A 370 -4.53 -2.62 -20.95
N LYS A 371 -3.46 -3.02 -20.27
CA LYS A 371 -2.81 -4.34 -20.42
C LYS A 371 -3.57 -5.43 -19.67
N LEU A 372 -4.81 -5.73 -20.05
CA LEU A 372 -5.65 -6.73 -19.36
C LEU A 372 -5.03 -8.14 -19.30
N TRP A 373 -4.08 -8.48 -20.17
CA TRP A 373 -3.35 -9.76 -20.08
C TRP A 373 -2.38 -9.80 -18.88
N GLN A 374 -1.92 -8.64 -18.40
CA GLN A 374 -1.05 -8.54 -17.22
C GLN A 374 -1.75 -8.95 -15.91
N LEU A 375 -3.08 -9.14 -15.94
CA LEU A 375 -3.82 -9.77 -14.85
C LEU A 375 -3.39 -11.21 -14.57
N PHE A 376 -2.87 -11.91 -15.58
CA PHE A 376 -2.35 -13.26 -15.43
C PHE A 376 -0.86 -13.28 -15.02
N PHE A 377 -0.17 -12.15 -15.13
CA PHE A 377 1.27 -12.01 -14.91
C PHE A 377 1.55 -10.91 -13.87
N ALA A 378 1.83 -9.66 -14.28
CA ALA A 378 2.25 -8.58 -13.36
C ALA A 378 1.35 -8.42 -12.12
N HIS A 379 0.03 -8.51 -12.25
CA HIS A 379 -0.88 -8.39 -11.12
C HIS A 379 -0.72 -9.50 -10.07
N ARG A 380 -0.13 -10.63 -10.46
CA ARG A 380 0.09 -11.78 -9.59
C ARG A 380 1.56 -11.91 -9.20
N ASP A 381 2.47 -11.29 -9.92
CA ASP A 381 3.91 -11.52 -9.79
C ASP A 381 4.53 -10.60 -8.71
N TYR A 382 4.17 -10.83 -7.46
CA TYR A 382 4.70 -10.13 -6.28
C TYR A 382 5.64 -11.07 -5.49
N PHE A 383 6.95 -10.99 -5.78
CA PHE A 383 8.02 -11.89 -5.26
C PHE A 383 7.95 -13.34 -5.78
N TRP A 384 6.73 -13.85 -6.01
CA TRP A 384 6.36 -15.01 -6.82
C TRP A 384 4.96 -14.76 -7.37
N ARG A 385 4.47 -15.72 -8.13
CA ARG A 385 3.10 -15.72 -8.64
C ARG A 385 2.09 -16.07 -7.55
N LEU A 386 1.36 -15.05 -7.11
CA LEU A 386 0.24 -15.16 -6.19
C LEU A 386 -0.99 -15.80 -6.85
N GLY A 387 -1.92 -16.28 -6.04
CA GLY A 387 -3.22 -16.74 -6.49
C GLY A 387 -3.28 -18.23 -6.85
N LEU A 388 -2.29 -19.04 -6.43
CA LEU A 388 -2.26 -20.48 -6.68
C LEU A 388 -2.15 -21.25 -5.36
N CYS A 389 -3.23 -21.92 -4.95
CA CYS A 389 -3.11 -22.94 -3.91
C CYS A 389 -2.78 -24.30 -4.52
N VAL A 390 -1.49 -24.52 -4.82
CA VAL A 390 -0.99 -25.79 -5.37
C VAL A 390 0.18 -26.32 -4.54
N PRO A 391 0.47 -27.64 -4.58
CA PRO A 391 1.57 -28.23 -3.81
C PRO A 391 2.89 -27.47 -3.95
N GLY A 392 3.41 -26.92 -2.84
CA GLY A 392 4.67 -26.16 -2.85
C GLY A 392 4.61 -24.75 -3.48
N GLY A 393 3.42 -24.22 -3.80
CA GLY A 393 3.24 -22.95 -4.52
C GLY A 393 3.50 -23.07 -6.03
N ASP A 394 3.70 -21.96 -6.74
CA ASP A 394 3.93 -21.95 -8.19
C ASP A 394 4.98 -23.02 -8.62
N PRO A 395 4.63 -23.95 -9.55
CA PRO A 395 5.55 -24.98 -10.03
C PRO A 395 6.88 -24.45 -10.59
N PHE A 396 6.94 -23.21 -11.06
CA PHE A 396 8.19 -22.60 -11.53
C PHE A 396 9.21 -22.35 -10.40
N ASP A 397 8.80 -22.45 -9.12
CA ASP A 397 9.62 -22.14 -7.94
C ASP A 397 9.89 -23.36 -7.02
N TRP A 398 9.64 -24.58 -7.50
CA TRP A 398 9.99 -25.81 -6.75
C TRP A 398 11.51 -25.97 -6.62
N GLY A 399 12.08 -25.49 -5.50
CA GLY A 399 13.50 -25.67 -5.16
C GLY A 399 14.20 -24.46 -4.55
N ARG A 400 13.54 -23.31 -4.37
CA ARG A 400 14.15 -22.15 -3.68
C ARG A 400 14.24 -22.38 -2.16
N ASP A 401 15.40 -22.08 -1.58
CA ASP A 401 15.70 -22.23 -0.16
C ASP A 401 14.90 -21.27 0.75
N ARG A 402 14.83 -21.63 2.05
CA ARG A 402 14.21 -20.80 3.10
C ARG A 402 14.95 -19.47 3.28
N TYR A 403 14.23 -18.47 3.79
CA TYR A 403 14.74 -17.16 4.25
C TYR A 403 16.24 -17.12 4.53
N PRO A 404 16.99 -16.14 4.00
CA PRO A 404 18.31 -15.86 4.54
C PRO A 404 18.14 -15.53 6.04
N ASN A 405 18.62 -16.42 6.90
CA ASN A 405 18.68 -16.19 8.34
C ASN A 405 19.38 -14.84 8.57
N THR A 406 18.66 -13.86 9.09
CA THR A 406 19.25 -12.64 9.62
C THR A 406 20.03 -13.00 10.88
N GLY A 407 21.27 -13.46 10.69
CA GLY A 407 22.09 -13.95 11.79
C GLY A 407 23.29 -14.77 11.33
N ALA A 408 24.21 -14.15 10.60
CA ALA A 408 25.66 -14.36 10.72
C ALA A 408 26.36 -13.68 9.54
N SER A 409 26.95 -12.51 9.79
CA SER A 409 28.11 -12.06 9.04
C SER A 409 29.20 -13.12 9.23
N ARG A 410 29.49 -13.92 8.20
CA ARG A 410 30.75 -14.66 8.13
C ARG A 410 31.55 -14.13 6.96
N HIS A 411 32.50 -13.28 7.31
CA HIS A 411 33.81 -13.34 6.69
C HIS A 411 34.28 -14.78 6.68
N ASP A 412 34.56 -15.32 5.50
CA ASP A 412 35.63 -16.29 5.37
C ASP A 412 36.31 -16.07 4.03
N GLY A 413 37.46 -15.40 4.08
CA GLY A 413 38.43 -15.46 3.02
C GLY A 413 39.26 -16.70 3.26
N THR A 414 39.29 -17.60 2.29
CA THR A 414 40.42 -18.51 2.11
C THR A 414 40.67 -18.66 0.62
N GLU A 415 41.77 -18.05 0.18
CA GLU A 415 42.52 -18.48 -0.99
C GLU A 415 42.86 -19.98 -0.83
N SER A 416 42.60 -20.76 -1.87
CA SER A 416 43.45 -21.90 -2.18
C SER A 416 43.67 -21.93 -3.69
N GLU A 417 44.90 -21.61 -4.07
CA GLU A 417 45.48 -21.79 -5.39
C GLU A 417 45.23 -23.20 -5.94
N LEU A 418 44.85 -23.24 -7.22
CA LEU A 418 45.45 -24.08 -8.26
C LEU A 418 45.31 -23.38 -9.61
#